data_AF-A0A8H5K755-F1
#
_entry.id   AF-A0A8H5K755-F1
#
_cell.length_a   1.000
_cell.length_b   1.000
_cell.length_c   1.000
_cell.angle_alpha   90.00
_cell.angle_beta   90.00
_cell.angle_gamma   90.00
#
_symmetry.space_group_name_H-M   'P 1'
#
loop_
_entity.id
_entity.type
_entity.pdbx_description
1 polymer ?
#
loop_
_entity_poly.entity_id
_entity_poly.type
_entity_poly.pdbx_seq_one_letter_code
_entity_poly.pdbx_strand_id
1 'polypeptide(L)'
;MRISWRLGSGYVESVDDYIGVLVPLEEAHLYSQAAKAKGPGHGETREEGEMDDLEMKEEREGMLGGDAAEYTVDGLRKEMREGRRGQWTTYEIKSKLMNKAIGDIGMGSYNWQLFVLCGCGWFADNLWMQGVSLCLPSLSGEFGVDEKTVRYTTSALFVGLSIGSFFWGIGSDFLGRRIAFNTTLLITSVFGIMSAYAQSWGSVCFFFGALGFGVGGNLPVDGALFLEFLPDASSALLTLLSVWWPFGQLVSSLIAWYFIGNWPVEQGWRYFIVTIGIVTFAMFVVRFFVFHLFESPKFLLNKGRQHEAVAVIHGLAYRNGTKTWLTSELLDLVACEDGEDLAHVVEKKIPAPSTMGFLREKLQSFSGERLRPLFQNKTLGMATSLIWFCWATIGMGYPLFNAFLPQYFARAHNEASDNMQSETDTISSDTYRNYAIASVMGVPGSLLAAYLVDHPSPFLGRRGTLASSTLLSAVFLFLFVFYGTTSTAQLLMSCVEAFAQNIMYGVLYAFTPEIFPAPVRGAGTGVASFLNRITGLMAPIIAATVPGDGATTPIIMSAVLILSAFIGICLIPIETRGASRL
;
A
#
# COMPACT_ATOMS: atom_id res chain seq x y z
N MET A 1 11.91 -17.11 28.48
CA MET A 1 11.56 -15.73 28.90
C MET A 1 11.30 -14.74 27.75
N ARG A 2 11.71 -14.96 26.48
CA ARG A 2 11.48 -14.02 25.34
C ARG A 2 10.16 -14.21 24.55
N ILE A 3 9.39 -15.27 24.80
CA ILE A 3 8.17 -15.59 24.04
C ILE A 3 6.92 -14.95 24.67
N SER A 4 6.89 -14.77 25.99
CA SER A 4 5.82 -14.01 26.69
C SER A 4 5.79 -12.52 26.32
N TRP A 5 6.89 -11.99 25.75
CA TRP A 5 7.04 -10.60 25.31
C TRP A 5 6.27 -10.29 24.02
N ARG A 6 5.92 -11.30 23.22
CA ARG A 6 5.46 -11.11 21.84
C ARG A 6 4.02 -11.56 21.57
N LEU A 7 3.47 -12.43 22.41
CA LEU A 7 2.11 -13.00 22.25
C LEU A 7 0.97 -12.13 22.79
N GLY A 8 1.24 -10.88 23.20
CA GLY A 8 0.19 -9.91 23.54
C GLY A 8 -0.57 -10.25 24.82
N SER A 9 -0.02 -9.84 25.97
CA SER A 9 -0.83 -9.40 27.12
C SER A 9 -0.07 -8.66 28.24
N GLY A 10 1.24 -8.37 28.13
CA GLY A 10 1.96 -7.84 29.31
C GLY A 10 3.11 -6.85 29.12
N TYR A 11 3.72 -6.72 27.93
CA TYR A 11 4.78 -5.70 27.77
C TYR A 11 4.18 -4.38 27.31
N VAL A 12 4.28 -3.40 28.20
CA VAL A 12 3.90 -2.01 27.99
C VAL A 12 5.21 -1.26 27.78
N GLU A 13 5.37 -0.62 26.63
CA GLU A 13 6.56 0.19 26.36
C GLU A 13 6.65 1.29 27.43
N SER A 14 7.79 1.36 28.14
CA SER A 14 8.08 2.46 29.05
C SER A 14 9.15 3.37 28.45
N VAL A 15 9.08 4.65 28.78
CA VAL A 15 10.15 5.60 28.46
C VAL A 15 11.48 5.17 29.11
N ASP A 16 11.41 4.49 30.25
CA ASP A 16 12.57 3.99 31.00
C ASP A 16 13.38 2.93 30.23
N ASP A 17 12.78 2.30 29.20
CA ASP A 17 13.46 1.32 28.36
C ASP A 17 14.46 1.98 27.39
N TYR A 18 14.37 3.31 27.20
CA TYR A 18 15.07 4.07 26.17
C TYR A 18 15.91 5.21 26.76
N ILE A 19 16.80 4.88 27.68
CA ILE A 19 17.61 5.88 28.39
C ILE A 19 18.52 6.66 27.43
N GLY A 20 18.59 7.97 27.67
CA GLY A 20 19.53 8.87 26.98
C GLY A 20 19.05 9.39 25.63
N VAL A 21 17.81 9.13 25.21
CA VAL A 21 17.25 9.70 23.97
C VAL A 21 16.55 11.04 24.18
N LEU A 22 16.11 11.33 25.40
CA LEU A 22 15.42 12.56 25.75
C LEU A 22 16.41 13.73 25.82
N VAL A 23 16.07 14.83 25.14
CA VAL A 23 16.76 16.13 25.24
C VAL A 23 15.80 17.20 25.73
N PRO A 24 16.28 18.27 26.39
CA PRO A 24 15.47 19.43 26.72
C PRO A 24 14.79 20.03 25.47
N LEU A 25 13.60 20.59 25.64
CA LEU A 25 12.84 21.17 24.52
C LEU A 25 13.63 22.30 23.84
N GLU A 26 14.37 23.07 24.62
CA GLU A 26 15.17 24.21 24.15
C GLU A 26 16.31 23.74 23.22
N GLU A 27 16.81 22.52 23.42
CA GLU A 27 17.88 21.91 22.60
C GLU A 27 17.33 21.12 21.41
N ALA A 28 16.01 20.96 21.29
CA ALA A 28 15.37 20.14 20.26
C ALA A 28 15.76 20.54 18.82
N HIS A 29 15.88 21.83 18.56
CA HIS A 29 16.28 22.38 17.26
C HIS A 29 17.64 21.86 16.77
N LEU A 30 18.58 21.56 17.69
CA LEU A 30 19.91 21.03 17.36
C LEU A 30 19.86 19.59 16.82
N TYR A 31 18.82 18.84 17.21
CA TYR A 31 18.65 17.43 16.87
C TYR A 31 17.59 17.20 15.80
N SER A 32 16.77 18.21 15.47
CA SER A 32 15.76 18.13 14.43
C SER A 32 16.39 18.00 13.04
N GLN A 33 16.12 16.87 12.37
CA GLN A 33 16.46 16.66 10.97
C GLN A 33 15.61 17.56 10.06
N ALA A 34 14.36 17.86 10.45
CA ALA A 34 13.49 18.77 9.71
C ALA A 34 14.03 20.21 9.72
N ALA A 35 14.54 20.69 10.86
CA ALA A 35 15.22 21.99 10.95
C ALA A 35 16.49 22.02 10.08
N LYS A 36 17.29 20.95 10.09
CA LYS A 36 18.49 20.82 9.25
C LYS A 36 18.18 20.78 7.75
N ALA A 37 17.05 20.17 7.35
CA ALA A 37 16.62 20.09 5.96
C ALA A 37 16.10 21.43 5.42
N LYS A 38 15.59 22.33 6.28
CA LYS A 38 15.21 23.72 5.94
C LYS A 38 16.41 24.67 5.71
N GLY A 39 17.60 24.15 5.39
CA GLY A 39 18.83 24.92 5.18
C GLY A 39 18.68 26.15 4.24
N PRO A 40 19.65 27.09 4.29
CA PRO A 40 19.45 28.51 3.95
C PRO A 40 19.06 28.69 2.47
N GLY A 41 17.79 28.99 2.19
CA GLY A 41 17.37 29.22 0.80
C GLY A 41 15.87 29.07 0.47
N HIS A 42 14.96 29.31 1.41
CA HIS A 42 13.51 29.40 1.10
C HIS A 42 12.87 30.70 1.59
N GLY A 43 13.58 31.80 1.40
CA GLY A 43 13.03 33.15 1.44
C GLY A 43 13.76 33.99 0.39
N GLU A 44 13.02 34.45 -0.62
CA GLU A 44 13.33 35.48 -1.62
C GLU A 44 14.79 35.57 -2.13
N THR A 45 14.96 35.29 -3.44
CA THR A 45 16.12 35.72 -4.25
C THR A 45 16.51 37.17 -3.92
N ARG A 46 17.62 37.34 -3.21
CA ARG A 46 18.40 38.57 -3.16
C ARG A 46 19.81 38.27 -3.63
N GLU A 47 20.30 39.13 -4.51
CA GLU A 47 21.53 39.02 -5.28
C GLU A 47 22.76 38.76 -4.38
N GLU A 48 23.61 37.84 -4.84
CA GLU A 48 24.87 37.44 -4.21
C GLU A 48 25.84 38.63 -4.16
N GLY A 49 26.12 39.12 -2.95
CA GLY A 49 27.30 39.91 -2.63
C GLY A 49 28.18 39.13 -1.65
N GLU A 50 29.50 39.13 -1.89
CA GLU A 50 30.50 38.46 -1.05
C GLU A 50 30.37 38.89 0.42
N MET A 51 29.84 38.00 1.28
CA MET A 51 29.82 38.18 2.74
C MET A 51 30.99 37.44 3.37
N ASP A 52 31.58 38.08 4.39
CA ASP A 52 32.79 37.63 5.08
C ASP A 52 32.48 36.48 6.08
N ASP A 53 33.47 35.61 6.36
CA ASP A 53 33.28 34.36 7.13
C ASP A 53 32.77 34.56 8.57
N LEU A 54 32.90 35.77 9.12
CA LEU A 54 32.42 36.14 10.46
C LEU A 54 30.93 36.49 10.46
N GLU A 55 30.41 37.14 9.42
CA GLU A 55 28.98 37.45 9.28
C GLU A 55 28.16 36.20 9.00
N MET A 56 28.69 35.24 8.24
CA MET A 56 28.06 33.92 8.07
C MET A 56 27.95 33.13 9.38
N LYS A 57 28.83 33.38 10.36
CA LYS A 57 28.78 32.75 11.68
C LYS A 57 27.73 33.40 12.57
N GLU A 58 27.64 34.73 12.56
CA GLU A 58 26.61 35.48 13.29
C GLU A 58 25.20 35.28 12.71
N GLU A 59 25.04 35.15 11.39
CA GLU A 59 23.75 34.78 10.78
C GLU A 59 23.33 33.34 11.10
N ARG A 60 24.28 32.40 11.19
CA ARG A 60 23.99 31.03 11.66
C ARG A 60 23.58 31.02 13.12
N GLU A 61 24.24 31.78 13.98
CA GLU A 61 23.88 31.90 15.41
C GLU A 61 22.54 32.65 15.60
N GLY A 62 22.26 33.67 14.79
CA GLY A 62 21.00 34.41 14.78
C GLY A 62 19.80 33.59 14.29
N MET A 63 19.97 32.76 13.25
CA MET A 63 18.91 31.85 12.77
C MET A 63 18.68 30.66 13.70
N LEU A 64 19.72 30.11 14.34
CA LEU A 64 19.56 29.13 15.42
C LEU A 64 18.73 29.70 16.58
N GLY A 65 18.86 31.00 16.87
CA GLY A 65 17.99 31.72 17.80
C GLY A 65 16.53 31.86 17.34
N GLY A 66 16.29 31.95 16.03
CA GLY A 66 14.95 31.97 15.43
C GLY A 66 14.24 30.62 15.45
N ASP A 67 14.96 29.53 15.16
CA ASP A 67 14.44 28.16 15.25
C ASP A 67 14.24 27.73 16.72
N ALA A 68 15.08 28.18 17.65
CA ALA A 68 14.89 27.93 19.08
C ALA A 68 13.58 28.54 19.63
N ALA A 69 13.11 29.66 19.05
CA ALA A 69 11.80 30.24 19.40
C ALA A 69 10.61 29.34 18.95
N GLU A 70 10.79 28.53 17.90
CA GLU A 70 9.81 27.55 17.42
C GLU A 70 9.63 26.40 18.44
N TYR A 71 10.72 25.98 19.10
CA TYR A 71 10.73 24.95 20.15
C TYR A 71 10.50 25.54 21.55
N THR A 72 9.39 26.27 21.69
CA THR A 72 8.83 26.68 22.98
C THR A 72 7.42 26.13 23.10
N VAL A 73 6.88 25.98 24.32
CA VAL A 73 5.49 25.50 24.50
C VAL A 73 4.50 26.38 23.76
N ASP A 74 4.68 27.70 23.80
CA ASP A 74 3.83 28.66 23.11
C ASP A 74 4.03 28.63 21.58
N GLY A 75 5.28 28.47 21.13
CA GLY A 75 5.62 28.27 19.70
C GLY A 75 4.93 27.03 19.12
N LEU A 76 5.08 25.89 19.79
CA LEU A 76 4.43 24.63 19.42
C LEU A 76 2.91 24.73 19.49
N ARG A 77 2.34 25.38 20.53
CA ARG A 77 0.89 25.58 20.65
C ARG A 77 0.35 26.40 19.47
N LYS A 78 1.05 27.46 19.08
CA LYS A 78 0.70 28.27 17.91
C LYS A 78 0.73 27.43 16.64
N GLU A 79 1.85 26.74 16.37
CA GLU A 79 2.03 25.91 15.19
C GLU A 79 0.97 24.78 15.10
N MET A 80 0.69 24.06 16.18
CA MET A 80 -0.30 22.97 16.16
C MET A 80 -1.71 23.48 15.85
N ARG A 81 -2.00 24.75 16.15
CA ARG A 81 -3.31 25.40 15.90
C ARG A 81 -3.37 26.14 14.57
N GLU A 82 -2.28 26.23 13.82
CA GLU A 82 -2.26 26.83 12.49
C GLU A 82 -3.06 25.98 11.46
N GLY A 83 -3.69 26.68 10.50
CA GLY A 83 -4.30 26.07 9.31
C GLY A 83 -5.82 25.81 9.32
N ARG A 84 -6.55 25.95 10.44
CA ARG A 84 -8.02 25.74 10.46
C ARG A 84 -8.73 26.72 11.39
N ARG A 85 -9.79 27.39 10.90
CA ARG A 85 -10.71 28.21 11.73
C ARG A 85 -11.73 27.29 12.39
N GLY A 86 -11.51 26.89 13.65
CA GLY A 86 -12.44 26.05 14.44
C GLY A 86 -11.83 25.57 15.76
N GLN A 87 -12.64 24.92 16.61
CA GLN A 87 -12.15 24.24 17.83
C GLN A 87 -11.34 23.00 17.43
N TRP A 88 -10.08 22.96 17.84
CA TRP A 88 -9.23 21.78 17.70
C TRP A 88 -9.55 20.78 18.81
N THR A 89 -9.67 19.50 18.49
CA THR A 89 -9.78 18.49 19.54
C THR A 89 -8.42 18.24 20.20
N THR A 90 -8.41 17.90 21.49
CA THR A 90 -7.19 17.54 22.23
C THR A 90 -6.40 16.42 21.52
N TYR A 91 -7.12 15.45 20.95
CA TYR A 91 -6.51 14.37 20.16
C TYR A 91 -5.79 14.87 18.90
N GLU A 92 -6.40 15.80 18.15
CA GLU A 92 -5.78 16.35 16.93
C GLU A 92 -4.50 17.12 17.24
N ILE A 93 -4.49 17.95 18.28
CA ILE A 93 -3.30 18.69 18.71
C ILE A 93 -2.18 17.72 19.10
N LYS A 94 -2.48 16.77 19.98
CA LYS A 94 -1.50 15.76 20.42
C LYS A 94 -0.99 14.93 19.25
N SER A 95 -1.87 14.52 18.32
CA SER A 95 -1.49 13.77 17.11
C SER A 95 -0.59 14.56 16.17
N LYS A 96 -0.85 15.87 15.96
CA LYS A 96 0.05 16.74 15.19
C LYS A 96 1.41 16.87 15.86
N LEU A 97 1.44 17.06 17.19
CA LEU A 97 2.69 17.20 17.94
C LEU A 97 3.55 15.94 17.83
N MET A 98 2.94 14.76 17.90
CA MET A 98 3.64 13.49 17.67
C MET A 98 4.20 13.39 16.25
N ASN A 99 3.48 13.84 15.22
CA ASN A 99 4.02 13.87 13.85
C ASN A 99 5.22 14.81 13.74
N LYS A 100 5.19 15.98 14.41
CA LYS A 100 6.35 16.89 14.46
C LYS A 100 7.56 16.18 15.07
N ALA A 101 7.38 15.51 16.21
CA ALA A 101 8.46 14.75 16.85
C ALA A 101 9.02 13.63 15.96
N ILE A 102 8.17 12.93 15.19
CA ILE A 102 8.63 11.94 14.20
C ILE A 102 9.42 12.64 13.08
N GLY A 103 8.93 13.78 12.58
CA GLY A 103 9.61 14.64 11.61
C GLY A 103 11.01 15.03 12.06
N ASP A 104 11.15 15.48 13.31
CA ASP A 104 12.43 15.87 13.90
C ASP A 104 13.41 14.70 14.03
N ILE A 105 12.91 13.51 14.38
CA ILE A 105 13.71 12.27 14.43
C ILE A 105 14.25 11.92 13.04
N GLY A 106 13.47 12.16 11.98
CA GLY A 106 13.85 11.89 10.60
C GLY A 106 13.90 10.39 10.25
N MET A 107 14.38 10.09 9.04
CA MET A 107 14.48 8.72 8.53
C MET A 107 15.70 8.01 9.12
N GLY A 108 15.49 6.88 9.79
CA GLY A 108 16.59 6.05 10.31
C GLY A 108 16.44 4.56 10.03
N SER A 109 17.22 3.75 10.74
CA SER A 109 17.31 2.31 10.51
C SER A 109 15.96 1.59 10.73
N TYR A 110 15.15 2.05 11.69
CA TYR A 110 13.83 1.50 11.94
C TYR A 110 12.88 1.73 10.77
N ASN A 111 12.88 2.94 10.20
CA ASN A 111 12.01 3.29 9.08
C ASN A 111 12.32 2.46 7.82
N TRP A 112 13.60 2.23 7.53
CA TRP A 112 14.01 1.36 6.41
C TRP A 112 13.68 -0.10 6.64
N GLN A 113 13.83 -0.60 7.87
CA GLN A 113 13.37 -1.95 8.22
C GLN A 113 11.85 -2.07 8.07
N LEU A 114 11.10 -1.06 8.52
CA LEU A 114 9.65 -1.01 8.36
C LEU A 114 9.24 -0.94 6.88
N PHE A 115 9.96 -0.19 6.05
CA PHE A 115 9.76 -0.15 4.59
C PHE A 115 9.88 -1.54 3.96
N VAL A 116 10.94 -2.29 4.30
CA VAL A 116 11.12 -3.66 3.80
C VAL A 116 10.00 -4.58 4.30
N LEU A 117 9.64 -4.48 5.59
CA LEU A 117 8.60 -5.33 6.17
C LEU A 117 7.22 -5.06 5.57
N CYS A 118 6.82 -3.80 5.40
CA CYS A 118 5.59 -3.44 4.70
C CYS A 118 5.65 -3.85 3.22
N GLY A 119 6.83 -3.73 2.59
CA GLY A 119 7.09 -4.24 1.26
C GLY A 119 6.81 -5.74 1.13
N CYS A 120 7.19 -6.55 2.11
CA CYS A 120 6.87 -7.99 2.14
C CYS A 120 5.36 -8.29 2.09
N GLY A 121 4.50 -7.39 2.58
CA GLY A 121 3.05 -7.58 2.52
C GLY A 121 2.48 -7.28 1.14
N TRP A 122 3.02 -6.28 0.46
CA TRP A 122 2.74 -5.99 -0.96
C TRP A 122 3.25 -7.10 -1.87
N PHE A 123 4.44 -7.62 -1.56
CA PHE A 123 4.99 -8.83 -2.18
C PHE A 123 4.04 -10.02 -2.01
N ALA A 124 3.59 -10.29 -0.78
CA ALA A 124 2.66 -11.39 -0.51
C ALA A 124 1.30 -11.20 -1.21
N ASP A 125 0.80 -9.97 -1.34
CA ASP A 125 -0.43 -9.66 -2.06
C ASP A 125 -0.38 -10.15 -3.50
N ASN A 126 0.64 -9.75 -4.26
CA ASN A 126 0.75 -10.19 -5.64
C ASN A 126 1.21 -11.66 -5.77
N LEU A 127 2.05 -12.14 -4.86
CA LEU A 127 2.51 -13.55 -4.83
C LEU A 127 1.30 -14.49 -4.86
N TRP A 128 0.29 -14.24 -4.01
CA TRP A 128 -0.92 -15.05 -3.91
C TRP A 128 -1.93 -14.77 -5.01
N MET A 129 -2.12 -13.51 -5.42
CA MET A 129 -3.00 -13.19 -6.55
C MET A 129 -2.56 -13.90 -7.82
N GLN A 130 -1.27 -13.86 -8.16
CA GLN A 130 -0.74 -14.60 -9.30
C GLN A 130 -0.65 -16.10 -9.02
N GLY A 131 -0.38 -16.51 -7.78
CA GLY A 131 -0.33 -17.92 -7.44
C GLY A 131 -1.64 -18.65 -7.73
N VAL A 132 -2.77 -18.03 -7.42
CA VAL A 132 -4.10 -18.57 -7.76
C VAL A 132 -4.30 -18.63 -9.28
N SER A 133 -3.94 -17.55 -10.00
CA SER A 133 -3.99 -17.49 -11.48
C SER A 133 -3.18 -18.60 -12.15
N LEU A 134 -1.97 -18.86 -11.66
CA LEU A 134 -1.03 -19.85 -12.20
C LEU A 134 -1.49 -21.30 -11.97
N CYS A 135 -2.31 -21.53 -10.95
CA CYS A 135 -2.88 -22.85 -10.66
C CYS A 135 -4.14 -23.17 -11.47
N LEU A 136 -4.78 -22.19 -12.12
CA LEU A 136 -6.07 -22.42 -12.81
C LEU A 136 -6.02 -23.56 -13.84
N PRO A 137 -5.00 -23.67 -14.72
CA PRO A 137 -4.92 -24.80 -15.66
C PRO A 137 -4.78 -26.14 -14.93
N SER A 138 -4.00 -26.19 -13.85
CA SER A 138 -3.80 -27.42 -13.07
C SER A 138 -5.05 -27.86 -12.32
N LEU A 139 -5.81 -26.90 -11.77
CA LEU A 139 -7.08 -27.18 -11.11
C LEU A 139 -8.14 -27.69 -12.08
N SER A 140 -8.14 -27.16 -13.32
CA SER A 140 -9.02 -27.65 -14.39
C SER A 140 -8.68 -29.10 -14.74
N GLY A 141 -7.39 -29.40 -14.94
CA GLY A 141 -6.92 -30.74 -15.27
C GLY A 141 -7.14 -31.78 -14.17
N GLU A 142 -6.85 -31.46 -12.91
CA GLU A 142 -7.00 -32.42 -11.81
C GLU A 142 -8.46 -32.70 -11.46
N PHE A 143 -9.30 -31.66 -11.34
CA PHE A 143 -10.68 -31.80 -10.89
C PHE A 143 -11.68 -32.03 -12.03
N GLY A 144 -11.23 -32.08 -13.29
CA GLY A 144 -12.08 -32.22 -14.46
C GLY A 144 -13.08 -31.06 -14.61
N VAL A 145 -12.70 -29.85 -14.18
CA VAL A 145 -13.55 -28.66 -14.22
C VAL A 145 -13.26 -27.88 -15.50
N ASP A 146 -14.30 -27.51 -16.23
CA ASP A 146 -14.20 -26.71 -17.46
C ASP A 146 -13.40 -25.40 -17.27
N GLU A 147 -12.64 -25.00 -18.30
CA GLU A 147 -11.74 -23.84 -18.26
C GLU A 147 -12.46 -22.51 -17.93
N LYS A 148 -13.75 -22.37 -18.27
CA LYS A 148 -14.53 -21.19 -17.90
C LYS A 148 -15.00 -21.28 -16.46
N THR A 149 -15.38 -22.47 -16.02
CA THR A 149 -15.87 -22.70 -14.66
C THR A 149 -14.75 -22.57 -13.62
N VAL A 150 -13.53 -23.05 -13.92
CA VAL A 150 -12.39 -22.94 -13.00
C VAL A 150 -12.02 -21.49 -12.68
N ARG A 151 -12.38 -20.52 -13.53
CA ARG A 151 -12.14 -19.08 -13.30
C ARG A 151 -12.89 -18.52 -12.08
N TYR A 152 -13.96 -19.17 -11.64
CA TYR A 152 -14.63 -18.84 -10.37
C TYR A 152 -13.74 -19.03 -9.14
N THR A 153 -12.65 -19.79 -9.27
CA THR A 153 -11.59 -19.88 -8.26
C THR A 153 -11.00 -18.49 -7.95
N THR A 154 -10.76 -17.68 -8.98
CA THR A 154 -10.32 -16.30 -8.85
C THR A 154 -11.42 -15.44 -8.22
N SER A 155 -12.70 -15.67 -8.54
CA SER A 155 -13.81 -15.00 -7.85
C SER A 155 -13.80 -15.25 -6.35
N ALA A 156 -13.58 -16.50 -5.91
CA ALA A 156 -13.51 -16.86 -4.50
C ALA A 156 -12.39 -16.07 -3.77
N LEU A 157 -11.21 -15.98 -4.39
CA LEU A 157 -10.12 -15.14 -3.89
C LEU A 157 -10.55 -13.67 -3.77
N PHE A 158 -11.16 -13.08 -4.80
CA PHE A 158 -11.59 -11.67 -4.78
C PHE A 158 -12.68 -11.38 -3.75
N VAL A 159 -13.59 -12.33 -3.49
CA VAL A 159 -14.55 -12.23 -2.37
C VAL A 159 -13.78 -12.14 -1.05
N GLY A 160 -12.81 -13.04 -0.84
CA GLY A 160 -11.91 -13.02 0.31
C GLY A 160 -11.18 -11.68 0.46
N LEU A 161 -10.52 -11.22 -0.61
CA LEU A 161 -9.79 -9.94 -0.64
C LEU A 161 -10.68 -8.75 -0.29
N SER A 162 -11.92 -8.73 -0.80
CA SER A 162 -12.88 -7.65 -0.54
C SER A 162 -13.30 -7.63 0.92
N ILE A 163 -13.73 -8.77 1.47
CA ILE A 163 -14.13 -8.88 2.88
C ILE A 163 -12.94 -8.59 3.80
N GLY A 164 -11.75 -9.12 3.48
CA GLY A 164 -10.52 -8.91 4.22
C GLY A 164 -10.10 -7.44 4.27
N SER A 165 -10.09 -6.75 3.13
CA SER A 165 -9.72 -5.33 3.07
C SER A 165 -10.61 -4.45 3.93
N PHE A 166 -11.92 -4.73 3.94
CA PHE A 166 -12.88 -4.02 4.78
C PHE A 166 -12.67 -4.36 6.27
N PHE A 167 -12.59 -5.65 6.59
CA PHE A 167 -12.44 -6.12 7.96
C PHE A 167 -11.14 -5.67 8.59
N TRP A 168 -9.98 -5.83 7.93
CA TRP A 168 -8.68 -5.46 8.47
C TRP A 168 -8.41 -3.95 8.39
N GLY A 169 -9.00 -3.25 7.40
CA GLY A 169 -8.90 -1.80 7.29
C GLY A 169 -9.49 -1.10 8.51
N ILE A 170 -10.73 -1.46 8.89
CA ILE A 170 -11.36 -0.99 10.14
C ILE A 170 -10.76 -1.73 11.35
N GLY A 171 -10.40 -2.99 11.14
CA GLY A 171 -10.00 -3.93 12.18
C GLY A 171 -8.73 -3.56 12.91
N SER A 172 -7.74 -3.16 12.13
CA SER A 172 -6.44 -2.73 12.64
C SER A 172 -6.51 -1.45 13.47
N ASP A 173 -7.54 -0.62 13.29
CA ASP A 173 -7.76 0.56 14.13
C ASP A 173 -8.25 0.20 15.54
N PHE A 174 -8.83 -0.99 15.75
CA PHE A 174 -9.36 -1.42 17.06
C PHE A 174 -8.53 -2.51 17.75
N LEU A 175 -8.10 -3.53 16.98
CA LEU A 175 -7.25 -4.61 17.46
C LEU A 175 -5.83 -4.10 17.76
N GLY A 176 -5.40 -3.05 17.07
CA GLY A 176 -4.01 -2.61 17.03
C GLY A 176 -3.38 -2.96 15.71
N ARG A 177 -2.51 -2.06 15.21
CA ARG A 177 -1.85 -2.24 13.92
C ARG A 177 -0.92 -3.44 13.97
N ARG A 178 -0.23 -3.64 15.10
CA ARG A 178 0.72 -4.75 15.28
C ARG A 178 0.06 -6.12 15.17
N ILE A 179 -1.12 -6.31 15.77
CA ILE A 179 -1.82 -7.60 15.73
C ILE A 179 -2.33 -7.87 14.31
N ALA A 180 -2.97 -6.88 13.69
CA ALA A 180 -3.46 -7.01 12.32
C ALA A 180 -2.31 -7.32 11.34
N PHE A 181 -1.20 -6.58 11.44
CA PHE A 181 -0.02 -6.70 10.56
C PHE A 181 0.62 -8.10 10.55
N ASN A 182 0.53 -8.83 11.67
CA ASN A 182 1.06 -10.19 11.78
C ASN A 182 -0.01 -11.24 11.43
N THR A 183 -1.27 -11.01 11.84
CA THR A 183 -2.34 -12.01 11.69
C THR A 183 -2.72 -12.21 10.22
N THR A 184 -2.64 -11.16 9.39
CA THR A 184 -2.93 -11.27 7.95
C THR A 184 -2.04 -12.30 7.26
N LEU A 185 -0.71 -12.22 7.44
CA LEU A 185 0.23 -13.20 6.86
C LEU A 185 0.06 -14.61 7.45
N LEU A 186 -0.27 -14.72 8.74
CA LEU A 186 -0.51 -16.01 9.37
C LEU A 186 -1.73 -16.70 8.73
N ILE A 187 -2.85 -15.98 8.61
CA ILE A 187 -4.07 -16.49 7.97
C ILE A 187 -3.78 -16.90 6.52
N THR A 188 -3.11 -16.03 5.77
CA THR A 188 -2.75 -16.30 4.37
C THR A 188 -1.90 -17.56 4.24
N SER A 189 -0.85 -17.71 5.05
CA SER A 189 0.04 -18.87 4.98
C SER A 189 -0.64 -20.17 5.41
N VAL A 190 -1.43 -20.16 6.48
CA VAL A 190 -2.13 -21.35 6.98
C VAL A 190 -3.17 -21.84 5.97
N PHE A 191 -4.09 -20.98 5.54
CA PHE A 191 -5.12 -21.38 4.57
C PHE A 191 -4.53 -21.65 3.18
N GLY A 192 -3.46 -20.94 2.81
CA GLY A 192 -2.66 -21.22 1.63
C GLY A 192 -2.10 -22.64 1.63
N ILE A 193 -1.40 -23.05 2.69
CA ILE A 193 -0.87 -24.41 2.80
C ILE A 193 -2.01 -25.44 2.85
N MET A 194 -3.09 -25.18 3.59
CA MET A 194 -4.24 -26.08 3.64
C MET A 194 -4.90 -26.31 2.27
N SER A 195 -4.92 -25.29 1.39
CA SER A 195 -5.49 -25.42 0.06
C SER A 195 -4.77 -26.45 -0.81
N ALA A 196 -3.45 -26.64 -0.61
CA ALA A 196 -2.66 -27.66 -1.31
C ALA A 196 -3.02 -29.09 -0.90
N TYR A 197 -3.79 -29.30 0.17
CA TYR A 197 -4.26 -30.62 0.61
C TYR A 197 -5.75 -30.85 0.31
N ALA A 198 -6.43 -29.87 -0.28
CA ALA A 198 -7.83 -29.98 -0.65
C ALA A 198 -8.04 -31.11 -1.68
N GLN A 199 -9.12 -31.88 -1.49
CA GLN A 199 -9.48 -33.03 -2.35
C GLN A 199 -10.66 -32.74 -3.28
N SER A 200 -11.18 -31.51 -3.26
CA SER A 200 -12.25 -31.07 -4.15
C SER A 200 -12.04 -29.63 -4.58
N TRP A 201 -12.50 -29.29 -5.78
CA TRP A 201 -12.44 -27.92 -6.30
C TRP A 201 -13.17 -26.92 -5.37
N GLY A 202 -14.33 -27.30 -4.82
CA GLY A 202 -15.06 -26.46 -3.85
C GLY A 202 -14.25 -26.16 -2.58
N SER A 203 -13.50 -27.14 -2.08
CA SER A 203 -12.60 -26.94 -0.94
C SER A 203 -11.44 -26.00 -1.29
N VAL A 204 -10.86 -26.11 -2.50
CA VAL A 204 -9.82 -25.18 -2.98
C VAL A 204 -10.37 -23.76 -3.01
N CYS A 205 -11.56 -23.56 -3.59
CA CYS A 205 -12.22 -22.25 -3.62
C CYS A 205 -12.46 -21.68 -2.21
N PHE A 206 -12.90 -22.50 -1.26
CA PHE A 206 -13.08 -22.07 0.14
C PHE A 206 -11.75 -21.61 0.76
N PHE A 207 -10.68 -22.40 0.63
CA PHE A 207 -9.38 -22.03 1.19
C PHE A 207 -8.75 -20.82 0.50
N PHE A 208 -8.94 -20.67 -0.82
CA PHE A 208 -8.52 -19.49 -1.56
C PHE A 208 -9.31 -18.23 -1.18
N GLY A 209 -10.60 -18.36 -0.87
CA GLY A 209 -11.36 -17.29 -0.25
C GLY A 209 -10.86 -16.93 1.15
N ALA A 210 -10.57 -17.94 1.98
CA ALA A 210 -10.06 -17.75 3.33
C ALA A 210 -8.65 -17.13 3.38
N LEU A 211 -7.73 -17.54 2.49
CA LEU A 211 -6.43 -16.88 2.36
C LEU A 211 -6.60 -15.46 1.77
N GLY A 212 -7.56 -15.26 0.86
CA GLY A 212 -7.90 -13.94 0.33
C GLY A 212 -8.31 -12.96 1.43
N PHE A 213 -9.02 -13.43 2.46
CA PHE A 213 -9.33 -12.64 3.65
C PHE A 213 -8.08 -12.16 4.40
N GLY A 214 -7.04 -12.98 4.50
CA GLY A 214 -5.75 -12.58 5.06
C GLY A 214 -5.03 -11.57 4.17
N VAL A 215 -4.84 -11.92 2.88
CA VAL A 215 -4.12 -11.09 1.90
C VAL A 215 -4.74 -9.71 1.77
N GLY A 216 -6.07 -9.61 1.74
CA GLY A 216 -6.79 -8.36 1.56
C GLY A 216 -6.51 -7.33 2.66
N GLY A 217 -6.05 -7.77 3.84
CA GLY A 217 -5.64 -6.89 4.93
C GLY A 217 -4.24 -6.33 4.82
N ASN A 218 -3.33 -6.93 4.03
CA ASN A 218 -1.94 -6.47 3.96
C ASN A 218 -1.84 -5.04 3.43
N LEU A 219 -2.53 -4.72 2.33
CA LEU A 219 -2.44 -3.39 1.72
C LEU A 219 -2.90 -2.25 2.66
N PRO A 220 -4.11 -2.30 3.27
CA PRO A 220 -4.57 -1.22 4.15
C PRO A 220 -3.79 -1.16 5.48
N VAL A 221 -3.41 -2.30 6.06
CA VAL A 221 -2.72 -2.33 7.35
C VAL A 221 -1.27 -1.88 7.20
N ASP A 222 -0.55 -2.41 6.22
CA ASP A 222 0.87 -2.09 5.99
C ASP A 222 1.03 -0.63 5.57
N GLY A 223 0.12 -0.12 4.73
CA GLY A 223 0.11 1.28 4.30
C GLY A 223 -0.17 2.25 5.45
N ALA A 224 -1.19 1.96 6.29
CA ALA A 224 -1.51 2.80 7.45
C ALA A 224 -0.38 2.82 8.47
N LEU A 225 0.15 1.63 8.82
CA LEU A 225 1.27 1.49 9.74
C LEU A 225 2.51 2.24 9.22
N PHE A 226 2.84 2.10 7.94
CA PHE A 226 4.03 2.75 7.37
C PHE A 226 3.92 4.27 7.42
N LEU A 227 2.77 4.84 7.05
CA LEU A 227 2.53 6.28 7.09
C LEU A 227 2.49 6.86 8.51
N GLU A 228 2.17 6.07 9.52
CA GLU A 228 2.13 6.52 10.92
C GLU A 228 3.53 6.65 11.54
N PHE A 229 4.56 6.06 10.94
CA PHE A 229 5.96 6.14 11.40
C PHE A 229 6.87 6.97 10.48
N LEU A 230 6.37 7.49 9.36
CA LEU A 230 7.17 8.26 8.41
C LEU A 230 7.27 9.75 8.80
N PRO A 231 8.48 10.33 8.85
CA PRO A 231 8.72 11.74 9.20
C PRO A 231 8.19 12.70 8.14
N ASP A 232 8.52 12.42 6.88
CA ASP A 232 7.96 13.06 5.71
C ASP A 232 7.33 11.96 4.88
N ALA A 233 6.02 12.05 4.64
CA ALA A 233 5.42 11.27 3.57
C ALA A 233 6.01 11.83 2.27
N SER A 234 7.14 11.31 1.78
CA SER A 234 7.55 11.55 0.41
C SER A 234 6.74 10.60 -0.47
N SER A 235 6.08 11.14 -1.50
CA SER A 235 5.48 10.33 -2.57
C SER A 235 6.46 9.32 -3.12
N ALA A 236 7.73 9.70 -3.25
CA ALA A 236 8.79 8.86 -3.78
C ALA A 236 8.90 7.53 -3.03
N LEU A 237 8.85 7.53 -1.69
CA LEU A 237 8.98 6.31 -0.91
C LEU A 237 7.72 5.45 -0.98
N LEU A 238 6.54 6.07 -1.07
CA LEU A 238 5.29 5.34 -1.30
C LEU A 238 5.25 4.72 -2.70
N THR A 239 5.72 5.43 -3.72
CA THR A 239 5.87 4.90 -5.09
C THR A 239 6.92 3.79 -5.13
N LEU A 240 8.02 3.92 -4.40
CA LEU A 240 9.06 2.89 -4.31
C LEU A 240 8.53 1.60 -3.65
N LEU A 241 7.57 1.71 -2.72
CA LEU A 241 6.91 0.55 -2.13
C LEU A 241 6.17 -0.30 -3.18
N SER A 242 5.75 0.30 -4.30
CA SER A 242 5.08 -0.43 -5.39
C SER A 242 5.98 -1.49 -6.05
N VAL A 243 7.31 -1.36 -5.98
CA VAL A 243 8.28 -2.30 -6.59
C VAL A 243 8.15 -3.71 -6.01
N TRP A 244 7.75 -3.83 -4.74
CA TRP A 244 7.55 -5.13 -4.09
C TRP A 244 6.44 -5.95 -4.73
N TRP A 245 5.49 -5.29 -5.38
CA TRP A 245 4.33 -5.93 -5.99
C TRP A 245 4.70 -6.76 -7.24
N PRO A 246 5.34 -6.22 -8.31
CA PRO A 246 5.82 -7.05 -9.42
C PRO A 246 6.92 -8.04 -8.98
N PHE A 247 7.69 -7.73 -7.93
CA PHE A 247 8.64 -8.69 -7.37
C PHE A 247 7.94 -9.93 -6.81
N GLY A 248 6.77 -9.77 -6.17
CA GLY A 248 5.90 -10.87 -5.73
C GLY A 248 5.43 -11.75 -6.90
N GLN A 249 4.97 -11.12 -7.98
CA GLN A 249 4.58 -11.82 -9.20
C GLN A 249 5.76 -12.58 -9.84
N LEU A 250 6.94 -11.96 -9.91
CA LEU A 250 8.15 -12.61 -10.42
C LEU A 250 8.50 -13.85 -9.60
N VAL A 251 8.56 -13.76 -8.28
CA VAL A 251 8.86 -14.92 -7.43
C VAL A 251 7.79 -16.01 -7.58
N SER A 252 6.50 -15.64 -7.63
CA SER A 252 5.40 -16.59 -7.89
C SER A 252 5.60 -17.32 -9.21
N SER A 253 5.91 -16.58 -10.27
CA SER A 253 6.11 -17.15 -11.61
C SER A 253 7.30 -18.10 -11.71
N LEU A 254 8.42 -17.78 -11.04
CA LEU A 254 9.61 -18.64 -11.04
C LEU A 254 9.37 -19.95 -10.27
N ILE A 255 8.69 -19.88 -9.13
CA ILE A 255 8.33 -21.07 -8.34
C ILE A 255 7.31 -21.91 -9.13
N ALA A 256 6.33 -21.28 -9.79
CA ALA A 256 5.37 -21.99 -10.63
C ALA A 256 6.04 -22.66 -11.85
N TRP A 257 6.96 -21.96 -12.52
CA TRP A 257 7.73 -22.54 -13.62
C TRP A 257 8.55 -23.75 -13.17
N TYR A 258 9.16 -23.67 -11.98
CA TYR A 258 9.88 -24.81 -11.42
C TYR A 258 8.96 -25.98 -11.09
N PHE A 259 7.90 -25.79 -10.31
CA PHE A 259 7.06 -26.91 -9.85
C PHE A 259 6.00 -27.34 -10.86
N ILE A 260 5.16 -26.42 -11.35
CA ILE A 260 4.06 -26.78 -12.24
C ILE A 260 4.58 -27.19 -13.63
N GLY A 261 5.66 -26.56 -14.09
CA GLY A 261 6.25 -26.87 -15.40
C GLY A 261 7.02 -28.19 -15.48
N ASN A 262 7.44 -28.78 -14.36
CA ASN A 262 8.29 -29.99 -14.36
C ASN A 262 7.66 -31.21 -13.67
N TRP A 263 6.53 -31.06 -12.97
CA TRP A 263 5.86 -32.17 -12.27
C TRP A 263 4.48 -32.49 -12.87
N PRO A 264 3.95 -33.70 -12.63
CA PRO A 264 2.58 -34.05 -13.02
C PRO A 264 1.55 -33.08 -12.45
N VAL A 265 0.42 -32.93 -13.15
CA VAL A 265 -0.63 -31.96 -12.82
C VAL A 265 -1.06 -32.07 -11.36
N GLU A 266 -1.31 -33.28 -10.87
CA GLU A 266 -1.79 -33.54 -9.49
C GLU A 266 -0.82 -33.10 -8.39
N GLN A 267 0.48 -33.02 -8.70
CA GLN A 267 1.54 -32.74 -7.72
C GLN A 267 2.13 -31.34 -7.87
N GLY A 268 2.27 -30.85 -9.12
CA GLY A 268 2.97 -29.62 -9.43
C GLY A 268 2.37 -28.39 -8.73
N TRP A 269 1.06 -28.18 -8.86
CA TRP A 269 0.41 -27.03 -8.22
C TRP A 269 0.36 -27.16 -6.69
N ARG A 270 0.27 -28.38 -6.15
CA ARG A 270 0.30 -28.61 -4.70
C ARG A 270 1.65 -28.22 -4.11
N TYR A 271 2.76 -28.66 -4.70
CA TYR A 271 4.10 -28.26 -4.28
C TYR A 271 4.34 -26.76 -4.45
N PHE A 272 3.85 -26.18 -5.56
CA PHE A 272 3.89 -24.74 -5.79
C PHE A 272 3.19 -23.97 -4.65
N ILE A 273 1.94 -24.30 -4.35
CA ILE A 273 1.14 -23.64 -3.29
C ILE A 273 1.76 -23.83 -1.90
N VAL A 274 2.24 -25.03 -1.57
CA VAL A 274 2.95 -25.28 -0.31
C VAL A 274 4.20 -24.40 -0.21
N THR A 275 4.95 -24.26 -1.30
CA THR A 275 6.19 -23.46 -1.32
C THR A 275 5.90 -21.99 -1.09
N ILE A 276 4.97 -21.38 -1.83
CA ILE A 276 4.60 -19.96 -1.58
C ILE A 276 3.93 -19.78 -0.20
N GLY A 277 3.24 -20.81 0.30
CA GLY A 277 2.76 -20.96 1.66
C GLY A 277 3.87 -20.83 2.71
N ILE A 278 4.92 -21.64 2.57
CA ILE A 278 6.09 -21.65 3.45
C ILE A 278 6.84 -20.31 3.37
N VAL A 279 7.00 -19.74 2.18
CA VAL A 279 7.61 -18.41 2.00
C VAL A 279 6.82 -17.34 2.76
N THR A 280 5.48 -17.37 2.67
CA THR A 280 4.59 -16.47 3.43
C THR A 280 4.65 -16.72 4.93
N PHE A 281 4.74 -17.98 5.36
CA PHE A 281 4.90 -18.32 6.77
C PHE A 281 6.25 -17.85 7.32
N ALA A 282 7.33 -17.96 6.54
CA ALA A 282 8.64 -17.44 6.89
C ALA A 282 8.60 -15.91 7.06
N MET A 283 7.89 -15.19 6.18
CA MET A 283 7.65 -13.75 6.35
C MET A 283 6.91 -13.45 7.67
N PHE A 284 5.88 -14.22 8.02
CA PHE A 284 5.21 -14.10 9.32
C PHE A 284 6.18 -14.32 10.48
N VAL A 285 7.02 -15.38 10.42
CA VAL A 285 8.01 -15.67 11.45
C VAL A 285 9.01 -14.54 11.60
N VAL A 286 9.49 -13.95 10.50
CA VAL A 286 10.40 -12.80 10.52
C VAL A 286 9.72 -11.57 11.14
N ARG A 287 8.49 -11.23 10.70
CA ARG A 287 7.72 -10.11 11.25
C ARG A 287 7.45 -10.27 12.74
N PHE A 288 7.09 -11.48 13.16
CA PHE A 288 6.64 -11.74 14.52
C PHE A 288 7.78 -12.02 15.50
N PHE A 289 8.83 -12.76 15.11
CA PHE A 289 9.91 -13.21 16.00
C PHE A 289 11.24 -12.49 15.82
N VAL A 290 11.54 -11.94 14.64
CA VAL A 290 12.82 -11.27 14.38
C VAL A 290 12.70 -9.78 14.64
N PHE A 291 11.70 -9.14 14.04
CA PHE A 291 11.51 -7.70 14.17
C PHE A 291 10.73 -7.32 15.44
N HIS A 292 11.11 -6.21 16.08
CA HIS A 292 10.34 -5.58 17.14
C HIS A 292 9.52 -4.44 16.54
N LEU A 293 8.24 -4.71 16.27
CA LEU A 293 7.32 -3.72 15.75
C LEU A 293 6.68 -2.94 16.91
N PHE A 294 6.92 -1.63 16.93
CA PHE A 294 6.21 -0.74 17.83
C PHE A 294 4.73 -0.62 17.41
N GLU A 295 3.84 -0.53 18.39
CA GLU A 295 2.45 -0.20 18.10
C GLU A 295 2.34 1.27 17.67
N SER A 296 1.34 1.60 16.88
CA SER A 296 1.14 2.96 16.37
C SER A 296 0.98 3.99 17.51
N PRO A 297 1.77 5.09 17.50
CA PRO A 297 1.63 6.15 18.50
C PRO A 297 0.22 6.77 18.50
N LYS A 298 -0.38 6.93 17.32
CA LYS A 298 -1.74 7.49 17.16
C LYS A 298 -2.80 6.53 17.69
N PHE A 299 -2.65 5.23 17.45
CA PHE A 299 -3.54 4.21 18.01
C PHE A 299 -3.48 4.20 19.55
N LEU A 300 -2.27 4.25 20.12
CA LEU A 300 -2.09 4.30 21.58
C LEU A 300 -2.71 5.57 22.18
N LEU A 301 -2.48 6.72 21.55
CA LEU A 301 -3.09 7.98 21.95
C LEU A 301 -4.62 7.92 21.89
N ASN A 302 -5.20 7.36 20.83
CA ASN A 302 -6.66 7.19 20.70
C ASN A 302 -7.24 6.24 21.77
N LYS A 303 -6.47 5.24 22.22
CA LYS A 303 -6.84 4.38 23.36
C LYS A 303 -6.60 5.03 24.73
N GLY A 304 -6.18 6.29 24.79
CA GLY A 304 -5.83 6.99 26.03
C GLY A 304 -4.51 6.52 26.67
N ARG A 305 -3.72 5.71 25.96
CA ARG A 305 -2.42 5.17 26.43
C ARG A 305 -1.29 6.13 26.06
N GLN A 306 -1.38 7.38 26.53
CA GLN A 306 -0.46 8.46 26.15
C GLN A 306 1.00 8.19 26.52
N HIS A 307 1.26 7.64 27.71
CA HIS A 307 2.63 7.33 28.14
C HIS A 307 3.31 6.33 27.22
N GLU A 308 2.58 5.30 26.77
CA GLU A 308 3.09 4.32 25.82
C GLU A 308 3.30 4.92 24.44
N ALA A 309 2.41 5.82 24.03
CA ALA A 309 2.54 6.54 22.77
C ALA A 309 3.85 7.34 22.74
N VAL A 310 4.20 7.99 23.86
CA VAL A 310 5.50 8.69 24.03
C VAL A 310 6.67 7.70 24.09
N ALA A 311 6.53 6.59 24.81
CA ALA A 311 7.56 5.55 24.88
C ALA A 311 7.91 4.99 23.47
N VAL A 312 6.92 4.84 22.58
CA VAL A 312 7.16 4.46 21.19
C VAL A 312 8.00 5.52 20.44
N ILE A 313 7.75 6.81 20.64
CA ILE A 313 8.55 7.88 20.03
C ILE A 313 9.99 7.85 20.54
N HIS A 314 10.18 7.58 21.83
CA HIS A 314 11.51 7.38 22.43
C HIS A 314 12.20 6.14 21.87
N GLY A 315 11.48 5.03 21.72
CA GLY A 315 11.98 3.81 21.09
C GLY A 315 12.35 4.01 19.63
N LEU A 316 11.59 4.82 18.89
CA LEU A 316 11.91 5.21 17.52
C LEU A 316 13.23 5.99 17.47
N ALA A 317 13.39 7.02 18.31
CA ALA A 317 14.62 7.80 18.42
C ALA A 317 15.82 6.90 18.79
N TYR A 318 15.64 6.00 19.77
CA TYR A 318 16.66 5.06 20.20
C TYR A 318 17.14 4.15 19.05
N ARG A 319 16.20 3.54 18.30
CA ARG A 319 16.53 2.65 17.19
C ARG A 319 17.12 3.39 15.98
N ASN A 320 16.76 4.65 15.80
CA ASN A 320 17.32 5.49 14.75
C ASN A 320 18.66 6.14 15.14
N GLY A 321 19.10 6.00 16.40
CA GLY A 321 20.32 6.63 16.90
C GLY A 321 20.20 8.15 17.02
N THR A 322 18.98 8.67 17.16
CA THR A 322 18.67 10.10 17.28
C THR A 322 18.10 10.43 18.65
N LYS A 323 17.72 11.69 18.86
CA LYS A 323 17.15 12.20 20.11
C LYS A 323 15.72 12.68 19.88
N THR A 324 14.94 12.77 20.94
CA THR A 324 13.59 13.35 20.92
C THR A 324 13.38 14.24 22.14
N TRP A 325 12.51 15.23 22.03
CA TRP A 325 12.13 16.16 23.09
C TRP A 325 10.74 15.88 23.67
N LEU A 326 9.99 14.97 23.03
CA LEU A 326 8.58 14.77 23.35
C LEU A 326 8.41 14.03 24.68
N THR A 327 7.65 14.61 25.61
CA THR A 327 7.24 13.96 26.86
C THR A 327 5.72 13.95 27.00
N SER A 328 5.18 13.11 27.89
CA SER A 328 3.75 13.08 28.15
C SER A 328 3.23 14.40 28.72
N GLU A 329 4.02 15.05 29.57
CA GLU A 329 3.70 16.36 30.14
C GLU A 329 3.62 17.44 29.06
N LEU A 330 4.55 17.43 28.12
CA LEU A 330 4.62 18.41 27.05
C LEU A 330 3.44 18.26 26.07
N LEU A 331 2.96 17.03 25.83
CA LEU A 331 1.71 16.78 25.11
C LEU A 331 0.49 17.41 25.80
N ASP A 332 0.42 17.35 27.13
CA ASP A 332 -0.68 17.94 27.90
C ASP A 332 -0.58 19.47 27.94
N LEU A 333 0.62 20.00 28.14
CA LEU A 333 0.89 21.44 28.17
C LEU A 333 0.56 22.12 26.84
N VAL A 334 0.94 21.53 25.70
CA VAL A 334 0.63 22.09 24.38
C VAL A 334 -0.86 21.96 24.04
N ALA A 335 -1.51 20.88 24.48
CA ALA A 335 -2.93 20.67 24.24
C ALA A 335 -3.85 21.54 25.12
N CYS A 336 -3.37 22.00 26.27
CA CYS A 336 -4.10 22.88 27.19
C CYS A 336 -4.49 24.21 26.53
N GLU A 337 -5.74 24.65 26.73
CA GLU A 337 -6.17 26.00 26.34
C GLU A 337 -5.75 27.04 27.39
N ASP A 338 -5.60 28.30 26.97
CA ASP A 338 -5.18 29.38 27.87
C ASP A 338 -6.29 29.65 28.89
N GLY A 339 -6.01 29.39 30.18
CA GLY A 339 -6.96 29.53 31.28
C GLY A 339 -7.71 28.25 31.68
N GLU A 340 -7.42 27.10 31.05
CA GLU A 340 -7.91 25.79 31.47
C GLU A 340 -6.94 25.17 32.49
N ASP A 341 -7.45 24.57 33.58
CA ASP A 341 -6.59 23.92 34.57
C ASP A 341 -5.94 22.66 33.97
N LEU A 342 -4.61 22.54 34.09
CA LEU A 342 -3.87 21.37 33.62
C LEU A 342 -4.41 20.07 34.23
N ALA A 343 -4.88 20.12 35.49
CA ALA A 343 -5.54 18.99 36.15
C ALA A 343 -6.83 18.55 35.43
N HIS A 344 -7.60 19.49 34.89
CA HIS A 344 -8.83 19.21 34.12
C HIS A 344 -8.53 18.62 32.74
N VAL A 345 -7.41 19.00 32.11
CA VAL A 345 -6.94 18.42 30.84
C VAL A 345 -6.40 17.00 31.03
N VAL A 346 -5.70 16.75 32.14
CA VAL A 346 -5.24 15.42 32.54
C VAL A 346 -6.42 14.52 32.95
N GLU A 347 -7.46 15.06 33.59
CA GLU A 347 -8.71 14.34 33.91
C GLU A 347 -9.63 14.11 32.70
N LYS A 348 -9.57 14.96 31.66
CA LYS A 348 -10.08 14.68 30.30
C LYS A 348 -9.25 13.57 29.66
N LYS A 349 -9.20 12.39 30.30
CA LYS A 349 -8.87 11.14 29.63
C LYS A 349 -9.75 11.09 28.39
N ILE A 350 -9.13 10.94 27.22
CA ILE A 350 -9.84 10.60 25.99
C ILE A 350 -10.70 9.38 26.38
N PRO A 351 -12.04 9.52 26.46
CA PRO A 351 -12.87 8.42 26.92
C PRO A 351 -12.62 7.28 25.94
N ALA A 352 -12.14 6.13 26.43
CA ALA A 352 -11.92 4.98 25.56
C ALA A 352 -13.27 4.68 24.88
N PRO A 353 -13.40 4.90 23.56
CA PRO A 353 -14.70 4.81 22.94
C PRO A 353 -15.16 3.37 23.03
N SER A 354 -16.44 3.15 23.38
CA SER A 354 -17.00 1.80 23.36
C SER A 354 -16.81 1.20 21.97
N THR A 355 -16.38 -0.06 21.89
CA THR A 355 -16.05 -0.75 20.62
C THR A 355 -17.15 -0.59 19.58
N MET A 356 -18.41 -0.64 20.01
CA MET A 356 -19.57 -0.52 19.14
C MET A 356 -19.92 0.93 18.78
N GLY A 357 -19.68 1.89 19.67
CA GLY A 357 -19.83 3.32 19.40
C GLY A 357 -18.82 3.81 18.36
N PHE A 358 -17.55 3.38 18.47
CA PHE A 358 -16.51 3.72 17.50
C PHE A 358 -16.70 3.04 16.15
N LEU A 359 -17.11 1.76 16.12
CA LEU A 359 -17.48 1.08 14.87
C LEU A 359 -18.60 1.82 14.14
N ARG A 360 -19.64 2.25 14.89
CA ARG A 360 -20.71 3.08 14.34
C ARG A 360 -20.18 4.41 13.82
N GLU A 361 -19.25 5.06 14.51
CA GLU A 361 -18.63 6.32 14.08
C GLU A 361 -17.73 6.14 12.84
N LYS A 362 -16.95 5.05 12.74
CA LYS A 362 -16.15 4.68 11.56
C LYS A 362 -17.02 4.28 10.38
N LEU A 363 -18.10 3.53 10.58
CA LEU A 363 -19.11 3.28 9.55
C LEU A 363 -19.80 4.57 9.12
N GLN A 364 -20.09 5.48 10.06
CA GLN A 364 -20.55 6.83 9.78
C GLN A 364 -19.45 7.70 9.14
N SER A 365 -18.16 7.37 9.28
CA SER A 365 -17.10 8.04 8.54
C SER A 365 -17.10 7.70 7.04
N PHE A 366 -17.72 6.57 6.68
CA PHE A 366 -18.12 6.24 5.31
C PHE A 366 -19.51 6.79 4.94
N SER A 367 -20.19 7.51 5.83
CA SER A 367 -21.45 8.19 5.54
C SER A 367 -21.24 9.31 4.52
N GLY A 368 -22.28 9.58 3.73
CA GLY A 368 -22.29 10.63 2.70
C GLY A 368 -21.92 12.02 3.23
N GLU A 369 -22.03 12.27 4.55
CA GLU A 369 -21.63 13.55 5.17
C GLU A 369 -20.12 13.85 5.08
N ARG A 370 -19.24 12.83 5.16
CA ARG A 370 -17.77 13.02 4.97
C ARG A 370 -17.35 12.99 3.51
N LEU A 371 -18.18 12.45 2.62
CA LEU A 371 -17.94 12.47 1.16
C LEU A 371 -18.45 13.77 0.53
N ARG A 372 -19.44 14.44 1.12
CA ARG A 372 -19.99 15.71 0.64
C ARG A 372 -18.93 16.79 0.35
N PRO A 373 -17.88 16.97 1.18
CA PRO A 373 -16.80 17.91 0.88
C PRO A 373 -16.05 17.63 -0.42
N LEU A 374 -15.96 16.37 -0.87
CA LEU A 374 -15.30 16.02 -2.14
C LEU A 374 -16.05 16.57 -3.35
N PHE A 375 -17.36 16.83 -3.21
CA PHE A 375 -18.23 17.35 -4.26
C PHE A 375 -18.62 18.83 -4.05
N GLN A 376 -17.98 19.53 -3.11
CA GLN A 376 -18.27 20.96 -2.88
C GLN A 376 -17.79 21.85 -4.02
N ASN A 377 -16.62 21.57 -4.58
CA ASN A 377 -16.08 22.31 -5.72
C ASN A 377 -16.27 21.49 -7.00
N LYS A 378 -16.70 22.12 -8.10
CA LYS A 378 -16.90 21.46 -9.39
C LYS A 378 -15.63 20.77 -9.88
N THR A 379 -14.46 21.41 -9.71
CA THR A 379 -13.15 20.84 -10.09
C THR A 379 -12.81 19.60 -9.27
N LEU A 380 -13.02 19.66 -7.95
CA LEU A 380 -12.72 18.54 -7.05
C LEU A 380 -13.72 17.39 -7.22
N GLY A 381 -15.00 17.69 -7.42
CA GLY A 381 -16.04 16.69 -7.68
C GLY A 381 -15.82 15.97 -9.01
N MET A 382 -15.40 16.70 -10.05
CA MET A 382 -14.99 16.11 -11.33
C MET A 382 -13.75 15.23 -11.17
N ALA A 383 -12.69 15.72 -10.51
CA ALA A 383 -11.48 14.94 -10.26
C ALA A 383 -11.76 13.67 -9.43
N THR A 384 -12.60 13.77 -8.39
CA THR A 384 -13.03 12.63 -7.56
C THR A 384 -13.78 11.59 -8.40
N SER A 385 -14.75 12.03 -9.21
CA SER A 385 -15.54 11.14 -10.06
C SER A 385 -14.67 10.44 -11.10
N LEU A 386 -13.74 11.17 -11.73
CA LEU A 386 -12.81 10.62 -12.71
C LEU A 386 -11.83 9.65 -12.09
N ILE A 387 -11.28 9.94 -10.90
CA ILE A 387 -10.42 8.99 -10.17
C ILE A 387 -11.16 7.72 -9.81
N TRP A 388 -12.37 7.83 -9.26
CA TRP A 388 -13.18 6.66 -8.92
C TRP A 388 -13.54 5.85 -10.16
N PHE A 389 -13.85 6.53 -11.27
CA PHE A 389 -14.05 5.88 -12.56
C PHE A 389 -12.78 5.13 -13.02
N CYS A 390 -11.60 5.75 -12.95
CA CYS A 390 -10.34 5.11 -13.33
C CYS A 390 -10.04 3.88 -12.46
N TRP A 391 -10.22 3.97 -11.14
CA TRP A 391 -10.06 2.82 -10.24
C TRP A 391 -11.06 1.71 -10.53
N ALA A 392 -12.31 2.05 -10.85
CA ALA A 392 -13.34 1.07 -11.21
C ALA A 392 -12.98 0.33 -12.51
N THR A 393 -12.59 1.06 -13.56
CA THR A 393 -12.29 0.46 -14.87
C THR A 393 -10.95 -0.28 -14.88
N ILE A 394 -9.91 0.27 -14.26
CA ILE A 394 -8.61 -0.41 -14.07
C ILE A 394 -8.78 -1.65 -13.19
N GLY A 395 -9.58 -1.55 -12.11
CA GLY A 395 -9.84 -2.67 -11.20
C GLY A 395 -10.49 -3.87 -11.88
N MET A 396 -11.30 -3.66 -12.90
CA MET A 396 -11.86 -4.73 -13.73
C MET A 396 -10.94 -5.13 -14.90
N GLY A 397 -10.32 -4.16 -15.57
CA GLY A 397 -9.46 -4.40 -16.73
C GLY A 397 -8.23 -5.24 -16.39
N TYR A 398 -7.58 -4.93 -15.26
CA TYR A 398 -6.37 -5.62 -14.85
C TYR A 398 -6.57 -7.13 -14.67
N PRO A 399 -7.53 -7.63 -13.86
CA PRO A 399 -7.68 -9.06 -13.67
C PRO A 399 -8.22 -9.78 -14.92
N LEU A 400 -9.01 -9.11 -15.77
CA LEU A 400 -9.49 -9.68 -17.04
C LEU A 400 -8.34 -10.14 -17.96
N PHE A 401 -7.20 -9.45 -17.90
CA PHE A 401 -5.99 -9.85 -18.61
C PHE A 401 -5.06 -10.70 -17.73
N ASN A 402 -4.58 -10.14 -16.61
CA ASN A 402 -3.47 -10.71 -15.86
C ASN A 402 -3.83 -11.99 -15.09
N ALA A 403 -5.06 -12.09 -14.58
CA ALA A 403 -5.49 -13.27 -13.82
C ALA A 403 -5.77 -14.49 -14.72
N PHE A 404 -5.78 -14.31 -16.04
CA PHE A 404 -6.02 -15.36 -17.02
C PHE A 404 -4.92 -15.46 -18.08
N LEU A 405 -3.88 -14.63 -17.97
CA LEU A 405 -2.73 -14.64 -18.88
C LEU A 405 -2.08 -16.03 -19.03
N PRO A 406 -1.91 -16.83 -17.96
CA PRO A 406 -1.40 -18.20 -18.12
C PRO A 406 -2.29 -19.07 -19.02
N GLN A 407 -3.62 -18.94 -18.93
CA GLN A 407 -4.56 -19.67 -19.79
C GLN A 407 -4.46 -19.19 -21.25
N TYR A 408 -4.28 -17.89 -21.47
CA TYR A 408 -4.11 -17.34 -22.83
C TYR A 408 -2.83 -17.87 -23.50
N PHE A 409 -1.73 -17.94 -22.76
CA PHE A 409 -0.49 -18.55 -23.25
C PHE A 409 -0.60 -20.07 -23.47
N ALA A 410 -1.27 -20.80 -22.57
CA ALA A 410 -1.48 -22.24 -22.72
C ALA A 410 -2.26 -22.56 -24.01
N ARG A 411 -3.32 -21.78 -24.28
CA ARG A 411 -4.13 -21.96 -25.48
C ARG A 411 -3.37 -21.68 -26.77
N ALA A 412 -2.59 -20.60 -26.83
CA ALA A 412 -1.83 -20.26 -28.02
C ALA A 412 -0.78 -21.33 -28.38
N HIS A 413 -0.26 -22.04 -27.38
CA HIS A 413 0.63 -23.17 -27.60
C HIS A 413 -0.11 -24.39 -28.16
N ASN A 414 -1.30 -24.70 -27.64
CA ASN A 414 -2.13 -25.81 -28.11
C ASN A 414 -2.58 -25.60 -29.56
N GLU A 415 -2.92 -24.38 -29.96
CA GLU A 415 -3.30 -24.04 -31.35
C GLU A 415 -2.11 -24.10 -32.33
N ALA A 416 -0.86 -23.90 -31.86
CA ALA A 416 0.35 -24.04 -32.67
C ALA A 416 0.87 -25.48 -32.78
N SER A 417 0.40 -26.37 -31.91
CA SER A 417 0.84 -27.77 -31.80
C SER A 417 -0.18 -28.68 -32.49
N ASP A 418 -0.12 -28.77 -33.81
CA ASP A 418 -1.04 -29.57 -34.66
C ASP A 418 -0.85 -31.11 -34.50
N ASN A 419 -0.37 -31.57 -33.35
CA ASN A 419 -0.09 -32.98 -33.08
C ASN A 419 -0.88 -33.49 -31.88
N MET A 420 -1.66 -34.53 -32.15
CA MET A 420 -2.39 -35.38 -31.22
C MET A 420 -1.43 -35.95 -30.15
N GLN A 421 -1.24 -35.21 -29.05
CA GLN A 421 -0.62 -35.70 -27.83
C GLN A 421 -1.70 -35.81 -26.75
N SER A 422 -1.79 -37.00 -26.16
CA SER A 422 -2.76 -37.37 -25.12
C SER A 422 -2.88 -36.30 -24.04
N GLU A 423 -4.13 -35.97 -23.70
CA GLU A 423 -4.58 -34.96 -22.74
C GLU A 423 -4.07 -35.12 -21.29
N THR A 424 -3.13 -36.03 -21.01
CA THR A 424 -2.78 -36.43 -19.63
C THR A 424 -1.37 -36.08 -19.14
N ASP A 425 -0.41 -35.66 -19.96
CA ASP A 425 0.96 -35.53 -19.45
C ASP A 425 1.60 -34.15 -19.72
N THR A 426 1.65 -33.35 -18.64
CA THR A 426 2.37 -32.08 -18.47
C THR A 426 1.71 -30.83 -19.08
N ILE A 427 1.30 -29.90 -18.21
CA ILE A 427 1.03 -28.52 -18.62
C ILE A 427 2.35 -27.96 -19.17
N SER A 428 2.31 -27.40 -20.39
CA SER A 428 3.53 -26.98 -21.09
C SER A 428 4.35 -25.99 -20.25
N SER A 429 5.57 -26.41 -19.90
CA SER A 429 6.55 -25.60 -19.14
C SER A 429 6.79 -24.22 -19.78
N ASP A 430 6.61 -24.12 -21.10
CA ASP A 430 6.74 -22.91 -21.89
C ASP A 430 5.77 -21.79 -21.48
N THR A 431 4.54 -22.14 -21.07
CA THR A 431 3.54 -21.19 -20.58
C THR A 431 4.06 -20.45 -19.34
N TYR A 432 4.60 -21.21 -18.38
CA TYR A 432 5.12 -20.66 -17.13
C TYR A 432 6.44 -19.92 -17.33
N ARG A 433 7.31 -20.41 -18.23
CA ARG A 433 8.51 -19.68 -18.67
C ARG A 433 8.15 -18.31 -19.24
N ASN A 434 7.21 -18.26 -20.18
CA ASN A 434 6.78 -17.02 -20.83
C ASN A 434 6.17 -16.04 -19.83
N TYR A 435 5.35 -16.55 -18.90
CA TYR A 435 4.80 -15.74 -17.81
C TYR A 435 5.89 -15.20 -16.86
N ALA A 436 6.93 -15.98 -16.57
CA ALA A 436 8.07 -15.52 -15.77
C ALA A 436 8.86 -14.42 -16.49
N ILE A 437 9.12 -14.58 -17.79
CA ILE A 437 9.78 -13.56 -18.61
C ILE A 437 8.99 -12.24 -18.60
N ALA A 438 7.66 -12.29 -18.80
CA ALA A 438 6.81 -11.11 -18.72
C ALA A 438 6.85 -10.44 -17.33
N SER A 439 6.88 -11.26 -16.28
CA SER A 439 6.93 -10.80 -14.88
C SER A 439 8.22 -10.05 -14.53
N VAL A 440 9.35 -10.38 -15.18
CA VAL A 440 10.62 -9.64 -15.02
C VAL A 440 10.46 -8.17 -15.40
N MET A 441 9.67 -7.89 -16.44
CA MET A 441 9.49 -6.53 -16.97
C MET A 441 8.63 -5.63 -16.06
N GLY A 442 7.89 -6.20 -15.11
CA GLY A 442 7.14 -5.42 -14.13
C GLY A 442 8.03 -4.62 -13.18
N VAL A 443 9.15 -5.20 -12.73
CA VAL A 443 10.10 -4.58 -11.79
C VAL A 443 10.72 -3.28 -12.32
N PRO A 444 11.32 -3.23 -13.53
CA PRO A 444 11.84 -1.98 -14.09
C PRO A 444 10.72 -0.97 -14.36
N GLY A 445 9.49 -1.42 -14.63
CA GLY A 445 8.32 -0.53 -14.73
C GLY A 445 8.05 0.25 -13.45
N SER A 446 7.98 -0.42 -12.30
CA SER A 446 7.77 0.25 -11.01
C SER A 446 8.93 1.18 -10.61
N LEU A 447 10.19 0.79 -10.91
CA LEU A 447 11.35 1.65 -10.67
C LEU A 447 11.30 2.92 -11.54
N LEU A 448 10.91 2.78 -12.82
CA LEU A 448 10.74 3.91 -13.71
C LEU A 448 9.60 4.83 -13.25
N ALA A 449 8.50 4.28 -12.73
CA ALA A 449 7.45 5.10 -12.12
C ALA A 449 7.98 5.95 -10.96
N ALA A 450 8.74 5.36 -10.04
CA ALA A 450 9.32 6.09 -8.92
C ALA A 450 10.22 7.24 -9.39
N TYR A 451 10.98 7.04 -10.47
CA TYR A 451 11.82 8.07 -11.08
C TYR A 451 11.00 9.15 -11.82
N LEU A 452 10.00 8.77 -12.61
CA LEU A 452 9.23 9.70 -13.45
C LEU A 452 8.25 10.58 -12.68
N VAL A 453 7.77 10.12 -11.52
CA VAL A 453 6.78 10.84 -10.69
C VAL A 453 7.28 12.21 -10.23
N ASP A 454 8.57 12.31 -9.91
CA ASP A 454 9.20 13.55 -9.44
C ASP A 454 10.09 14.20 -10.52
N HIS A 455 10.03 13.71 -11.76
CA HIS A 455 10.85 14.22 -12.86
C HIS A 455 10.44 15.65 -13.26
N PRO A 456 11.40 16.56 -13.54
CA PRO A 456 11.11 17.98 -13.74
C PRO A 456 10.47 18.35 -15.09
N SER A 457 10.20 17.39 -15.98
CA SER A 457 9.72 17.67 -17.35
C SER A 457 8.26 18.20 -17.38
N PRO A 458 7.95 19.22 -18.20
CA PRO A 458 6.60 19.81 -18.27
C PRO A 458 5.54 18.85 -18.83
N PHE A 459 5.95 17.83 -19.59
CA PHE A 459 5.06 16.82 -20.16
C PHE A 459 5.05 15.52 -19.36
N LEU A 460 6.16 15.20 -18.69
CA LEU A 460 6.31 14.02 -17.84
C LEU A 460 6.25 14.48 -16.38
N GLY A 461 5.01 14.58 -15.88
CA GLY A 461 4.67 14.70 -14.46
C GLY A 461 3.86 13.48 -14.00
N ARG A 462 3.05 13.61 -12.95
CA ARG A 462 2.24 12.49 -12.45
C ARG A 462 1.12 12.14 -13.40
N ARG A 463 0.32 13.13 -13.80
CA ARG A 463 -0.78 12.90 -14.74
C ARG A 463 -0.27 12.44 -16.11
N GLY A 464 0.81 13.06 -16.61
CA GLY A 464 1.42 12.72 -17.90
C GLY A 464 1.95 11.29 -17.95
N THR A 465 2.69 10.87 -16.92
CA THR A 465 3.23 9.50 -16.81
C THR A 465 2.11 8.47 -16.64
N LEU A 466 1.08 8.80 -15.85
CA LEU A 466 -0.09 7.95 -15.70
C LEU A 466 -0.86 7.79 -17.01
N ALA A 467 -1.09 8.88 -17.74
CA ALA A 467 -1.80 8.84 -19.03
C ALA A 467 -1.02 8.06 -20.09
N SER A 468 0.27 8.32 -20.25
CA SER A 468 1.09 7.65 -21.28
C SER A 468 1.23 6.15 -21.04
N SER A 469 1.46 5.74 -19.79
CA SER A 469 1.54 4.32 -19.42
C SER A 469 0.20 3.60 -19.58
N THR A 470 -0.92 4.23 -19.21
CA THR A 470 -2.27 3.67 -19.40
C THR A 470 -2.61 3.49 -20.89
N LEU A 471 -2.29 4.49 -21.73
CA LEU A 471 -2.47 4.40 -23.17
C LEU A 471 -1.63 3.27 -23.77
N LEU A 472 -0.36 3.19 -23.37
CA LEU A 472 0.55 2.15 -23.84
C LEU A 472 0.02 0.75 -23.48
N SER A 473 -0.46 0.55 -22.25
CA SER A 473 -1.10 -0.70 -21.82
C SER A 473 -2.33 -1.02 -22.69
N ALA A 474 -3.25 -0.08 -22.88
CA ALA A 474 -4.44 -0.30 -23.72
C ALA A 474 -4.10 -0.67 -25.17
N VAL A 475 -3.15 0.04 -25.79
CA VAL A 475 -2.71 -0.24 -27.17
C VAL A 475 -2.13 -1.65 -27.26
N PHE A 476 -1.25 -2.04 -26.33
CA PHE A 476 -0.62 -3.36 -26.36
C PHE A 476 -1.60 -4.50 -26.06
N LEU A 477 -2.67 -4.27 -25.29
CA LEU A 477 -3.76 -5.23 -25.15
C LEU A 477 -4.54 -5.43 -26.47
N PHE A 478 -4.80 -4.36 -27.23
CA PHE A 478 -5.37 -4.51 -28.59
C PHE A 478 -4.41 -5.23 -29.53
N LEU A 479 -3.12 -4.89 -29.49
CA LEU A 479 -2.11 -5.57 -30.31
C LEU A 479 -1.99 -7.06 -29.94
N PHE A 480 -2.11 -7.41 -28.66
CA PHE A 480 -2.12 -8.79 -28.19
C PHE A 480 -3.23 -9.60 -28.88
N VAL A 481 -4.43 -9.03 -29.03
CA VAL A 481 -5.55 -9.72 -29.68
C VAL A 481 -5.37 -9.82 -31.20
N PHE A 482 -5.02 -8.72 -31.87
CA PHE A 482 -5.01 -8.69 -33.33
C PHE A 482 -3.73 -9.23 -33.97
N TYR A 483 -2.60 -9.13 -33.28
CA TYR A 483 -1.28 -9.47 -33.79
C TYR A 483 -0.55 -10.52 -32.95
N GLY A 484 -1.12 -10.96 -31.82
CA GLY A 484 -0.61 -12.04 -30.99
C GLY A 484 -0.91 -13.43 -31.55
N THR A 485 -0.65 -13.65 -32.84
CA THR A 485 -0.90 -14.93 -33.53
C THR A 485 0.20 -15.97 -33.28
N THR A 486 1.36 -15.53 -32.77
CA THR A 486 2.49 -16.41 -32.43
C THR A 486 2.83 -16.29 -30.95
N SER A 487 3.33 -17.37 -30.34
CA SER A 487 3.74 -17.36 -28.93
C SER A 487 4.79 -16.28 -28.62
N THR A 488 5.71 -16.02 -29.56
CA THR A 488 6.71 -14.95 -29.43
C THR A 488 6.08 -13.56 -29.47
N ALA A 489 5.11 -13.32 -30.37
CA ALA A 489 4.42 -12.04 -30.44
C ALA A 489 3.62 -11.76 -29.16
N GLN A 490 2.89 -12.77 -28.67
CA GLN A 490 2.16 -12.68 -27.40
C GLN A 490 3.10 -12.38 -26.23
N LEU A 491 4.24 -13.07 -26.13
CA LEU A 491 5.23 -12.82 -25.09
C LEU A 491 5.76 -11.38 -25.14
N LEU A 492 6.16 -10.90 -26.32
CA LEU A 492 6.67 -9.54 -26.48
C LEU A 492 5.63 -8.49 -26.09
N MET A 493 4.38 -8.70 -26.49
CA MET A 493 3.28 -7.80 -26.15
C MET A 493 2.99 -7.82 -24.65
N SER A 494 2.98 -8.99 -24.02
CA SER A 494 2.84 -9.14 -22.56
C SER A 494 3.99 -8.50 -21.77
N CYS A 495 5.22 -8.53 -22.29
CA CYS A 495 6.36 -7.87 -21.66
C CYS A 495 6.18 -6.34 -21.62
N VAL A 496 5.75 -5.74 -22.74
CA VAL A 496 5.51 -4.30 -22.82
C VAL A 496 4.28 -3.90 -22.00
N GLU A 497 3.23 -4.73 -22.04
CA GLU A 497 2.04 -4.56 -21.23
C GLU A 497 2.39 -4.59 -19.74
N ALA A 498 3.13 -5.60 -19.27
CA ALA A 498 3.54 -5.74 -17.87
C ALA A 498 4.38 -4.54 -17.41
N PHE A 499 5.29 -4.06 -18.26
CA PHE A 499 6.08 -2.86 -18.00
C PHE A 499 5.20 -1.60 -17.87
N ALA A 500 4.34 -1.34 -18.86
CA ALA A 500 3.46 -0.18 -18.89
C ALA A 500 2.47 -0.18 -17.71
N GLN A 501 1.92 -1.33 -17.39
CA GLN A 501 0.93 -1.51 -16.34
C GLN A 501 1.52 -1.30 -14.94
N ASN A 502 2.76 -1.75 -14.70
CA ASN A 502 3.43 -1.48 -13.43
C ASN A 502 3.81 0.00 -13.26
N ILE A 503 4.09 0.71 -14.37
CA ILE A 503 4.23 2.18 -14.33
C ILE A 503 2.89 2.82 -13.93
N MET A 504 1.81 2.43 -14.61
CA MET A 504 0.46 2.95 -14.36
C MET A 504 0.05 2.79 -12.90
N TYR A 505 0.15 1.59 -12.33
CA TYR A 505 -0.22 1.36 -10.92
C TYR A 505 0.66 2.11 -9.93
N GLY A 506 1.98 2.12 -10.14
CA GLY A 506 2.91 2.84 -9.28
C GLY A 506 2.55 4.32 -9.15
N VAL A 507 2.27 4.97 -10.29
CA VAL A 507 1.86 6.39 -10.30
C VAL A 507 0.46 6.57 -9.74
N LEU A 508 -0.51 5.70 -10.07
CA LEU A 508 -1.90 5.82 -9.64
C LEU A 508 -2.05 5.79 -8.11
N TYR A 509 -1.32 4.90 -7.44
CA TYR A 509 -1.34 4.79 -5.97
C TYR A 509 -0.75 6.03 -5.28
N ALA A 510 0.25 6.68 -5.89
CA ALA A 510 0.80 7.93 -5.37
C ALA A 510 -0.08 9.15 -5.70
N PHE A 511 -0.67 9.18 -6.89
CA PHE A 511 -1.48 10.30 -7.39
C PHE A 511 -2.84 10.40 -6.69
N THR A 512 -3.49 9.27 -6.40
CA THR A 512 -4.82 9.22 -5.78
C THR A 512 -4.92 9.99 -4.44
N PRO A 513 -4.08 9.72 -3.42
CA PRO A 513 -4.15 10.46 -2.16
C PRO A 513 -3.77 11.94 -2.30
N GLU A 514 -3.02 12.32 -3.33
CA GLU A 514 -2.58 13.71 -3.50
C GLU A 514 -3.65 14.64 -4.07
N ILE A 515 -4.57 14.09 -4.86
CA ILE A 515 -5.72 14.86 -5.37
C ILE A 515 -6.66 15.26 -4.24
N PHE A 516 -6.76 14.42 -3.21
CA PHE A 516 -7.72 14.63 -2.14
C PHE A 516 -7.15 15.52 -1.01
N PRO A 517 -7.91 16.53 -0.55
CA PRO A 517 -7.55 17.36 0.60
C PRO A 517 -7.36 16.53 1.87
N ALA A 518 -6.38 16.89 2.71
CA ALA A 518 -6.00 16.11 3.90
C ALA A 518 -7.18 15.66 4.80
N PRO A 519 -8.20 16.49 5.11
CA PRO A 519 -9.30 16.09 6.01
C PRO A 519 -10.20 14.95 5.47
N VAL A 520 -10.28 14.81 4.14
CA VAL A 520 -11.16 13.85 3.46
C VAL A 520 -10.40 12.86 2.58
N ARG A 521 -9.07 12.96 2.53
CA ARG A 521 -8.15 12.11 1.75
C ARG A 521 -8.38 10.63 2.01
N GLY A 522 -8.41 10.24 3.29
CA GLY A 522 -8.62 8.83 3.66
C GLY A 522 -9.95 8.27 3.16
N ALA A 523 -11.03 9.05 3.21
CA ALA A 523 -12.34 8.62 2.71
C ALA A 523 -12.35 8.50 1.18
N GLY A 524 -11.82 9.50 0.46
CA GLY A 524 -11.74 9.49 -1.01
C GLY A 524 -10.90 8.33 -1.56
N THR A 525 -9.72 8.10 -0.98
CA THR A 525 -8.83 6.98 -1.33
C THR A 525 -9.41 5.62 -0.91
N GLY A 526 -10.12 5.56 0.22
CA GLY A 526 -10.82 4.35 0.68
C GLY A 526 -11.90 3.89 -0.29
N VAL A 527 -12.75 4.81 -0.76
CA VAL A 527 -13.80 4.50 -1.76
C VAL A 527 -13.19 4.05 -3.08
N ALA A 528 -12.13 4.72 -3.56
CA ALA A 528 -11.39 4.30 -4.76
C ALA A 528 -10.91 2.84 -4.65
N SER A 529 -10.27 2.49 -3.54
CA SER A 529 -9.76 1.14 -3.29
C SER A 529 -10.89 0.10 -3.21
N PHE A 530 -12.01 0.45 -2.59
CA PHE A 530 -13.20 -0.42 -2.51
C PHE A 530 -13.82 -0.67 -3.88
N LEU A 531 -13.97 0.37 -4.71
CA LEU A 531 -14.46 0.25 -6.09
C LEU A 531 -13.57 -0.69 -6.90
N ASN A 532 -12.25 -0.54 -6.81
CA ASN A 532 -11.28 -1.40 -7.48
C ASN A 532 -11.45 -2.89 -7.11
N ARG A 533 -11.72 -3.20 -5.84
CA ARG A 533 -11.90 -4.58 -5.38
C ARG A 533 -13.24 -5.18 -5.85
N ILE A 534 -14.33 -4.40 -5.81
CA ILE A 534 -15.64 -4.85 -6.32
C ILE A 534 -15.61 -5.06 -7.83
N THR A 535 -15.06 -4.12 -8.59
CA THR A 535 -15.01 -4.26 -10.05
C THR A 535 -14.02 -5.35 -10.47
N GLY A 536 -12.95 -5.57 -9.69
CA GLY A 536 -12.07 -6.72 -9.84
C GLY A 536 -12.74 -8.07 -9.59
N LEU A 537 -13.72 -8.16 -8.69
CA LEU A 537 -14.53 -9.37 -8.51
C LEU A 537 -15.40 -9.68 -9.74
N MET A 538 -15.82 -8.66 -10.49
CA MET A 538 -16.62 -8.84 -11.70
C MET A 538 -15.81 -9.43 -12.86
N ALA A 539 -14.49 -9.19 -12.91
CA ALA A 539 -13.60 -9.69 -13.95
C ALA A 539 -13.67 -11.23 -14.14
N PRO A 540 -13.45 -12.05 -13.11
CA PRO A 540 -13.57 -13.51 -13.25
C PRO A 540 -14.99 -13.97 -13.57
N ILE A 541 -16.03 -13.27 -13.09
CA ILE A 541 -17.42 -13.60 -13.42
C ILE A 541 -17.66 -13.38 -14.92
N ILE A 542 -17.27 -12.21 -15.44
CA ILE A 542 -17.38 -11.89 -16.87
C ILE A 542 -16.58 -12.90 -17.69
N ALA A 543 -15.32 -13.16 -17.32
CA ALA A 543 -14.47 -14.10 -18.02
C ALA A 543 -15.03 -15.53 -18.04
N ALA A 544 -15.80 -15.94 -17.04
CA ALA A 544 -16.47 -17.23 -16.99
C ALA A 544 -17.77 -17.27 -17.81
N THR A 545 -18.54 -16.17 -17.84
CA THR A 545 -19.89 -16.15 -18.43
C THR A 545 -19.96 -15.70 -19.88
N VAL A 546 -18.93 -14.99 -20.36
CA VAL A 546 -18.98 -14.39 -21.70
C VAL A 546 -19.03 -15.48 -22.79
N PRO A 547 -20.00 -15.39 -23.73
CA PRO A 547 -20.08 -16.30 -24.87
C PRO A 547 -18.86 -16.20 -25.79
N GLY A 548 -18.56 -17.29 -26.49
CA GLY A 548 -17.44 -17.35 -27.43
C GLY A 548 -16.25 -18.13 -26.89
N ASP A 549 -15.08 -17.81 -27.43
CA ASP A 549 -13.84 -18.55 -27.23
C ASP A 549 -13.27 -18.44 -25.81
N GLY A 550 -13.79 -17.53 -24.98
CA GLY A 550 -13.33 -17.34 -23.61
C GLY A 550 -11.96 -16.65 -23.48
N ALA A 551 -11.34 -16.17 -24.58
CA ALA A 551 -10.05 -15.50 -24.55
C ALA A 551 -10.12 -14.11 -25.22
N THR A 552 -10.62 -14.04 -26.45
CA THR A 552 -10.63 -12.80 -27.23
C THR A 552 -11.50 -11.73 -26.57
N THR A 553 -12.73 -12.07 -26.19
CA THR A 553 -13.67 -11.08 -25.63
C THR A 553 -13.21 -10.51 -24.28
N PRO A 554 -12.76 -11.31 -23.29
CA PRO A 554 -12.19 -10.77 -22.04
C PRO A 554 -11.02 -9.80 -22.26
N ILE A 555 -10.12 -10.10 -23.20
CA ILE A 555 -8.95 -9.24 -23.47
C ILE A 555 -9.37 -7.93 -24.14
N ILE A 556 -10.30 -7.97 -25.11
CA ILE A 556 -10.84 -6.75 -25.73
C ILE A 556 -11.57 -5.91 -24.68
N MET A 557 -12.36 -6.52 -23.80
CA MET A 557 -13.02 -5.80 -22.71
C MET A 557 -11.99 -5.13 -21.79
N SER A 558 -10.92 -5.83 -21.43
CA SER A 558 -9.79 -5.24 -20.69
C SER A 558 -9.21 -4.03 -21.43
N ALA A 559 -8.88 -4.17 -22.72
CA ALA A 559 -8.32 -3.10 -23.54
C ALA A 559 -9.22 -1.86 -23.59
N VAL A 560 -10.54 -2.04 -23.78
CA VAL A 560 -11.53 -0.96 -23.79
C VAL A 560 -11.65 -0.29 -22.42
N LEU A 561 -11.65 -1.06 -21.33
CA LEU A 561 -11.70 -0.53 -19.97
C LEU A 561 -10.44 0.29 -19.64
N ILE A 562 -9.25 -0.20 -19.97
CA ILE A 562 -7.99 0.54 -19.77
C ILE A 562 -7.92 1.79 -20.66
N LEU A 563 -8.39 1.70 -21.91
CA LEU A 563 -8.50 2.87 -22.80
C LEU A 563 -9.48 3.92 -22.23
N SER A 564 -10.60 3.47 -21.66
CA SER A 564 -11.55 4.37 -21.01
C SER A 564 -10.92 5.06 -19.79
N ALA A 565 -10.10 4.34 -19.01
CA ALA A 565 -9.33 4.92 -17.92
C ALA A 565 -8.36 5.99 -18.43
N PHE A 566 -7.67 5.76 -19.55
CA PHE A 566 -6.81 6.77 -20.18
C PHE A 566 -7.57 8.06 -20.52
N ILE A 567 -8.76 7.94 -21.13
CA ILE A 567 -9.62 9.10 -21.43
C ILE A 567 -10.00 9.81 -20.13
N GLY A 568 -10.40 9.04 -19.10
CA GLY A 568 -10.68 9.58 -17.76
C GLY A 568 -9.51 10.35 -17.17
N ILE A 569 -8.29 9.80 -17.27
CA ILE A 569 -7.05 10.42 -16.76
C ILE A 569 -6.75 11.73 -17.47
N CYS A 570 -6.87 11.77 -18.80
CA CYS A 570 -6.66 12.97 -19.60
C CYS A 570 -7.61 14.11 -19.23
N LEU A 571 -8.83 13.77 -18.79
CA LEU A 571 -9.84 14.75 -18.39
C LEU A 571 -9.65 15.27 -16.96
N ILE A 572 -8.76 14.68 -16.15
CA ILE A 572 -8.55 15.15 -14.77
C ILE A 572 -7.97 16.57 -14.80
N PRO A 573 -8.66 17.55 -14.18
CA PRO A 573 -8.27 18.96 -14.24
C PRO A 573 -7.12 19.33 -13.30
N ILE A 574 -6.63 18.40 -12.48
CA ILE A 574 -5.66 18.64 -11.40
C ILE A 574 -4.34 17.91 -11.72
N GLU A 575 -3.23 18.64 -11.65
CA GLU A 575 -1.87 18.10 -11.61
C GLU A 575 -1.34 18.29 -10.18
N THR A 576 -0.81 17.23 -9.56
CA THR A 576 -0.38 17.26 -8.15
C THR A 576 1.12 17.50 -7.99
N ARG A 577 1.86 17.64 -9.09
CA ARG A 577 3.30 17.90 -9.09
C ARG A 577 3.63 19.16 -8.29
N GLY A 578 4.48 19.02 -7.27
CA GLY A 578 5.01 20.13 -6.49
C GLY A 578 4.01 20.85 -5.57
N ALA A 579 2.78 20.33 -5.41
CA ALA A 579 1.83 20.88 -4.47
C ALA A 579 2.29 20.60 -3.02
N SER A 580 2.49 21.66 -2.24
CA SER A 580 2.85 21.57 -0.83
C SER A 580 1.78 20.83 -0.04
N ARG A 581 2.22 19.76 0.64
CA ARG A 581 1.39 18.92 1.49
C ARG A 581 1.17 19.65 2.82
N LEU A 582 0.08 20.40 2.92
CA LEU A 582 -0.44 20.90 4.20
C LEU A 582 -1.63 20.06 4.67
#